data_AF-A0A7W1D369-F1
#
_entry.id   AF-A0A7W1D369-F1
#
_cell.length_a   1.000
_cell.length_b   1.000
_cell.length_c   1.000
_cell.angle_alpha   90.00
_cell.angle_beta   90.00
_cell.angle_gamma   90.00
#
_symmetry.space_group_name_H-M   'P 1'
#
loop_
_entity.id
_entity.type
_entity.pdbx_description
1 polymer ?
#
loop_
_entity_poly.entity_id
_entity_poly.type
_entity_poly.pdbx_seq_one_letter_code
_entity_poly.pdbx_strand_id
1 'polypeptide(L)' 'GGAVRRYSPEGELDLTIELPAAQITSCTFGGNDFRDLYITSAAQELSEEALAAQPHAGALFVCRPGPAGLPANPYAG' A
#
# COMPACT_ATOMS: atom_id res chain seq x y z
N GLY A 1 -8.16 0.05 8.19
CA GLY A 1 -7.59 0.14 6.83
C GLY A 1 -7.47 1.61 6.47
N GLY A 2 -6.87 1.93 5.33
CA GLY A 2 -6.78 3.30 4.83
C GLY A 2 -5.37 3.85 4.68
N ALA A 3 -4.38 3.17 5.27
CA ALA A 3 -3.01 3.64 5.28
C ALA A 3 -2.00 2.51 5.23
N VAL A 4 -0.79 2.85 4.81
CA VAL A 4 0.43 2.05 5.05
C VAL A 4 1.22 2.71 6.17
N ARG A 5 1.70 1.92 7.12
CA ARG A 5 2.47 2.41 8.27
C ARG A 5 3.86 1.77 8.29
N ARG A 6 4.88 2.59 8.56
CA ARG A 6 6.26 2.14 8.76
C ARG A 6 6.57 2.18 10.25
N TYR A 7 7.12 1.08 10.73
CA TYR A 7 7.61 0.96 12.09
C TYR A 7 9.14 0.85 12.08
N SER A 8 9.79 1.44 13.08
CA SER A 8 11.23 1.25 13.29
C SER A 8 11.53 -0.19 13.74
N PRO A 9 12.80 -0.63 13.69
CA PRO A 9 13.20 -1.93 14.23
C PRO A 9 12.85 -2.12 15.72
N GLU A 10 12.74 -1.03 16.47
CA GLU A 10 12.35 -0.98 17.88
C GLU A 10 10.82 -1.04 18.07
N GLY A 11 10.04 -0.99 17.00
CA GLY A 11 8.58 -1.07 17.01
C GLY A 11 7.85 0.28 17.03
N GLU A 12 8.58 1.40 16.92
CA GLU A 12 7.98 2.74 16.98
C GLU A 12 7.36 3.15 15.63
N LEU A 13 6.18 3.78 15.66
CA LEU A 13 5.55 4.29 14.45
C LEU A 13 6.31 5.52 13.93
N ASP A 14 6.91 5.39 12.75
CA ASP A 14 7.81 6.38 12.17
C ASP A 14 7.18 7.12 10.97
N LEU A 15 6.34 6.43 10.17
CA LEU A 15 5.65 7.05 9.04
C LEU A 15 4.24 6.47 8.85
N THR A 16 3.29 7.34 8.50
CA THR A 16 1.96 6.94 8.01
C THR A 16 1.72 7.54 6.63
N ILE A 17 1.32 6.70 5.67
CA ILE A 17 0.92 7.09 4.31
C ILE A 17 -0.59 6.86 4.21
N GLU A 18 -1.36 7.93 4.34
CA GLU A 18 -2.82 7.91 4.17
C GLU A 18 -3.20 7.79 2.69
N LEU A 19 -4.17 6.94 2.38
CA LEU A 19 -4.63 6.69 1.02
C LEU A 19 -6.13 6.95 0.86
N PRO A 20 -6.59 7.36 -0.33
CA PRO A 20 -8.00 7.68 -0.59
C PRO A 20 -8.85 6.41 -0.83
N ALA A 21 -8.63 5.36 -0.04
CA ALA A 21 -9.40 4.12 -0.06
C ALA A 21 -9.32 3.43 1.31
N ALA A 22 -10.46 3.09 1.92
CA ALA A 22 -10.50 2.53 3.28
C ALA A 22 -9.95 1.10 3.39
N GLN A 23 -10.04 0.30 2.32
CA GLN A 23 -9.65 -1.11 2.33
C GLN A 23 -8.27 -1.32 1.70
N ILE A 24 -7.21 -0.82 2.33
CA ILE A 24 -5.83 -1.14 1.93
C ILE A 24 -5.48 -2.58 2.30
N THR A 25 -4.96 -3.35 1.33
CA THR A 25 -4.76 -4.80 1.47
C THR A 25 -3.30 -5.20 1.62
N SER A 26 -2.39 -4.62 0.83
CA SER A 26 -0.97 -4.97 0.85
C SER A 26 -0.11 -3.89 0.21
N CYS A 27 1.20 -3.98 0.39
CA CYS A 27 2.17 -3.15 -0.31
C CYS A 27 3.47 -3.91 -0.61
N THR A 28 4.18 -3.49 -1.66
CA THR A 28 5.50 -4.02 -2.01
C THR A 28 6.34 -2.96 -2.71
N PHE A 29 7.66 -3.04 -2.55
CA PHE A 29 8.57 -2.21 -3.32
C PHE A 29 8.77 -2.77 -4.73
N GLY A 30 8.88 -1.87 -5.70
CA GLY A 30 9.12 -2.18 -7.11
C GLY A 30 9.70 -0.99 -7.85
N GLY A 31 9.52 -0.95 -9.17
CA GLY A 31 10.23 -0.02 -10.03
C GLY A 31 11.69 -0.45 -10.25
N ASN A 32 12.40 0.25 -11.14
CA ASN A 32 13.74 -0.17 -11.57
C ASN A 32 14.80 -0.06 -10.44
N ASP A 33 14.55 0.76 -9.43
CA ASP A 33 15.46 1.04 -8.31
C ASP A 33 14.88 0.63 -6.94
N PHE A 34 13.76 -0.11 -6.93
CA PHE A 34 13.04 -0.51 -5.72
C PHE A 34 12.62 0.65 -4.80
N ARG A 35 12.49 1.88 -5.32
CA ARG A 35 12.04 3.04 -4.53
C ARG A 35 10.55 3.33 -4.65
N ASP A 36 9.85 2.66 -5.55
CA ASP A 36 8.42 2.82 -5.73
C ASP A 36 7.69 1.82 -4.82
N LEU A 37 6.85 2.31 -3.92
CA LEU A 37 5.98 1.49 -3.08
C LEU A 37 4.62 1.36 -3.78
N TYR A 38 4.33 0.16 -4.28
CA TYR A 38 3.04 -0.22 -4.84
C TYR A 38 2.10 -0.66 -3.73
N ILE A 39 0.87 -0.16 -3.74
CA ILE A 39 -0.10 -0.39 -2.66
C ILE A 39 -1.43 -0.81 -3.28
N THR A 40 -1.91 -2.00 -2.92
CA THR A 40 -3.19 -2.54 -3.39
C THR A 40 -4.31 -2.18 -2.43
N SER A 41 -5.51 -1.98 -2.98
CA SER A 41 -6.73 -1.83 -2.20
C SER A 41 -7.82 -2.77 -2.71
N ALA A 42 -8.86 -2.96 -1.92
CA ALA A 42 -10.07 -3.69 -2.29
C ALA A 42 -11.27 -2.74 -2.37
N ALA A 43 -12.28 -3.20 -3.10
CA ALA A 43 -13.60 -2.57 -3.18
C ALA A 43 -14.72 -3.57 -2.82
N GLN A 44 -14.34 -4.78 -2.40
CA GLN A 44 -15.28 -5.84 -2.11
C GLN A 44 -16.15 -5.44 -0.90
N GLU A 45 -17.44 -5.80 -0.98
CA GLU A 45 -18.44 -5.55 0.07
C GLU A 45 -18.68 -4.06 0.40
N LEU A 46 -18.21 -3.13 -0.43
CA LEU A 46 -18.62 -1.73 -0.34
C LEU A 46 -20.01 -1.53 -0.94
N SER A 47 -20.86 -0.76 -0.25
CA SER A 47 -22.15 -0.33 -0.82
C SER A 47 -21.94 0.64 -1.98
N GLU A 48 -22.97 0.87 -2.79
CA GLU A 48 -22.91 1.84 -3.88
C GLU A 48 -22.60 3.25 -3.37
N GLU A 49 -23.14 3.65 -2.23
CA GLU A 49 -22.84 4.94 -1.60
C GLU A 49 -21.37 5.01 -1.13
N ALA A 50 -20.84 3.92 -0.56
CA ALA A 50 -19.46 3.85 -0.11
C ALA A 50 -18.47 3.87 -1.28
N LEU A 51 -18.81 3.22 -2.40
CA LEU A 51 -18.05 3.27 -3.65
C LEU A 51 -18.07 4.69 -4.24
N ALA A 52 -19.24 5.35 -4.26
CA ALA A 52 -19.35 6.72 -4.73
C ALA A 52 -18.53 7.71 -3.88
N ALA A 53 -18.46 7.49 -2.56
CA ALA A 53 -17.66 8.29 -1.65
C ALA A 53 -16.14 8.01 -1.76
N GLN A 54 -15.74 6.85 -2.28
CA GLN A 54 -14.35 6.39 -2.39
C GLN A 54 -14.06 5.92 -3.82
N PRO A 55 -13.95 6.84 -4.79
CA PRO A 55 -13.80 6.49 -6.20
C PRO A 55 -12.50 5.72 -6.52
N HIS A 56 -11.55 5.66 -5.58
CA HIS A 56 -10.32 4.89 -5.72
C HIS A 56 -10.32 3.56 -4.95
N ALA A 57 -11.43 3.15 -4.35
CA ALA A 57 -11.55 1.81 -3.77
C ALA A 57 -11.28 0.74 -4.84
N GLY A 58 -10.43 -0.24 -4.53
CA GLY A 58 -10.01 -1.28 -5.48
C GLY A 58 -8.90 -0.86 -6.45
N ALA A 59 -8.41 0.39 -6.38
CA ALA A 59 -7.31 0.84 -7.20
C ALA A 59 -5.94 0.34 -6.70
N LEU A 60 -4.95 0.42 -7.60
CA LEU A 60 -3.53 0.32 -7.30
C LEU A 60 -2.94 1.73 -7.16
N PHE A 61 -2.20 1.98 -6.08
CA PHE A 61 -1.49 3.22 -5.83
C PHE A 61 0.02 3.02 -5.92
N VAL A 62 0.75 4.09 -6.23
CA VAL A 62 2.22 4.11 -6.19
C VAL A 62 2.71 5.41 -5.57
N CYS A 63 3.69 5.33 -4.68
CA CYS A 63 4.37 6.50 -4.10
C CYS A 63 5.85 6.20 -3.83
N ARG A 64 6.64 7.25 -3.52
CA ARG A 64 8.04 7.10 -3.09
C ARG A 64 8.20 7.49 -1.63
N PRO A 65 8.29 6.52 -0.68
CA PRO A 65 8.30 6.81 0.75
C PRO A 65 9.68 7.22 1.31
N GLY A 66 10.72 7.24 0.47
CA GLY A 66 12.10 7.61 0.82
C GLY A 66 13.08 6.44 0.76
N PRO A 67 12.89 5.36 1.56
CA PRO A 67 13.72 4.16 1.49
C PRO A 67 13.57 3.39 0.17
N ALA A 68 14.58 2.56 -0.13
CA ALA A 68 14.50 1.54 -1.17
C ALA A 68 14.21 0.17 -0.53
N GLY A 69 13.40 -0.64 -1.20
CA GLY A 69 13.14 -2.03 -0.81
C GLY A 69 14.20 -3.01 -1.33
N LEU A 70 13.85 -4.29 -1.26
CA LEU A 70 14.66 -5.40 -1.74
C LEU A 70 13.90 -6.19 -2.81
N PRO A 71 14.60 -6.91 -3.71
CA PRO A 71 13.97 -7.84 -4.63
C PRO A 71 13.18 -8.94 -3.90
N ALA A 72 12.11 -9.40 -4.52
CA ALA A 72 11.37 -10.56 -4.02
C ALA A 72 12.21 -11.83 -4.14
N ASN A 73 12.10 -12.72 -3.15
CA ASN A 73 12.72 -14.03 -3.21
C ASN A 73 11.95 -14.93 -4.19
N PRO A 74 12.60 -15.50 -5.21
CA PRO A 74 11.93 -16.41 -6.14
C PRO A 74 11.61 -17.75 -5.47
N TYR A 75 10.55 -18.41 -5.95
CA TYR A 75 10.26 -19.80 -5.59
C TYR A 75 11.38 -20.74 -6.06
N ALA A 76 11.79 -21.70 -5.21
CA ALA A 76 12.98 -22.52 -5.42
C ALA A 76 12.75 -23.89 -6.08
N GLY A 77 11.50 -24.27 -6.36
CA GLY A 77 11.14 -25.62 -6.86
C GLY A 77 10.45 -26.46 -5.81
#